data_AF-A0A1G6AF49-F1
#
_entry.id   AF-A0A1G6AF49-F1
#
_cell.length_a   1.000
_cell.length_b   1.000
_cell.length_c   1.000
_cell.angle_alpha   90.00
_cell.angle_beta   90.00
_cell.angle_gamma   90.00
#
_symmetry.space_group_name_H-M   'P 1'
#
loop_
_entity.id
_entity.type
_entity.pdbx_description
1 polymer ?
#
loop_
_entity_poly.entity_id
_entity_poly.type
_entity_poly.pdbx_seq_one_letter_code
_entity_poly.pdbx_strand_id
1 'polypeptide(L)'
;MQFNRFRDFYPYYLAEHADRRCRALHYIGSTLVLVVLAYAVLTQQWLWLVLLPILGYGFAWFGHFVFEKNKPATFKYPLYSLLGDWVMYGQFLLRLVGIKVGPTPPAADKVAS
;
A
#
# COMPACT_ATOMS: atom_id res chain seq x y z
N MET A 1 13.84 4.46 15.31
CA MET A 1 12.80 5.51 15.18
C MET A 1 11.51 4.93 15.71
N GLN A 2 10.84 5.62 16.65
CA GLN A 2 9.52 5.24 17.19
C GLN A 2 8.49 6.28 16.75
N PHE A 3 7.39 5.86 16.10
CA PHE A 3 6.30 6.77 15.71
C PHE A 3 5.11 6.63 16.64
N ASN A 4 4.66 7.74 17.22
CA ASN A 4 3.52 7.78 18.14
C ASN A 4 2.24 8.33 17.50
N ARG A 5 2.34 8.86 16.27
CA ARG A 5 1.23 9.41 15.50
C ARG A 5 1.36 9.00 14.05
N PHE A 6 0.24 8.66 13.41
CA PHE A 6 0.24 8.29 12.00
C PHE A 6 0.76 9.41 11.08
N ARG A 7 0.48 10.67 11.40
CA ARG A 7 0.95 11.82 10.62
C ARG A 7 2.49 11.89 10.53
N ASP A 8 3.18 11.43 11.57
CA ASP A 8 4.64 11.44 11.62
C ASP A 8 5.22 10.18 10.94
N PHE A 9 4.48 9.07 10.98
CA PHE A 9 4.81 7.82 10.27
C PHE A 9 4.61 7.93 8.76
N TYR A 10 3.56 8.63 8.29
CA TYR A 10 3.14 8.57 6.90
C TYR A 10 4.18 9.08 5.89
N PRO A 11 4.95 10.16 6.16
CA PRO A 11 6.07 10.54 5.31
C PRO A 11 7.18 9.47 5.23
N TYR A 12 7.50 8.79 6.34
CA TYR A 12 8.42 7.65 6.34
C TYR A 12 7.87 6.49 5.51
N TYR A 13 6.58 6.17 5.68
CA TYR A 13 5.91 5.16 4.88
C TYR A 13 5.99 5.47 3.37
N LEU A 14 5.72 6.70 2.94
CA LEU A 14 5.85 7.09 1.53
C LEU A 14 7.28 6.98 1.00
N ALA A 15 8.29 7.25 1.84
CA ALA A 15 9.69 7.09 1.48
C ALA A 15 10.07 5.61 1.25
N GLU A 16 9.47 4.68 2.00
CA GLU A 16 9.65 3.23 1.80
C GLU A 16 8.97 2.70 0.53
N HIS A 17 8.22 3.56 -0.18
CA HIS A 17 7.53 3.25 -1.43
C HIS A 17 7.89 4.30 -2.51
N ALA A 18 9.17 4.62 -2.66
CA ALA A 18 9.65 5.64 -3.60
C ALA A 18 9.56 5.20 -5.08
N ASP A 19 9.71 3.91 -5.37
CA ASP A 19 9.57 3.30 -6.69
C ASP A 19 8.10 3.23 -7.11
N ARG A 20 7.81 3.70 -8.33
CA ARG A 20 6.47 3.70 -8.92
C ARG A 20 5.91 2.29 -9.09
N ARG A 21 6.76 1.30 -9.39
CA ARG A 21 6.40 -0.10 -9.58
C ARG A 21 6.02 -0.76 -8.26
N CYS A 22 6.73 -0.43 -7.18
CA CYS A 22 6.35 -0.87 -5.83
C CYS A 22 4.94 -0.37 -5.50
N ARG A 23 4.69 0.93 -5.64
CA ARG A 23 3.35 1.50 -5.43
C ARG A 23 2.28 0.87 -6.32
N ALA A 24 2.58 0.65 -7.60
CA ALA A 24 1.65 0.03 -8.53
C ALA A 24 1.21 -1.37 -8.05
N LEU A 25 2.14 -2.17 -7.52
CA LEU A 25 1.80 -3.49 -6.96
C LEU A 25 0.91 -3.38 -5.72
N HIS A 26 1.16 -2.42 -4.83
CA HIS A 26 0.25 -2.16 -3.71
C HIS A 26 -1.16 -1.82 -4.22
N TYR A 27 -1.27 -0.97 -5.25
CA TYR A 27 -2.56 -0.61 -5.83
C TYR A 27 -3.28 -1.81 -6.45
N ILE A 28 -2.55 -2.67 -7.17
CA ILE A 28 -3.10 -3.91 -7.74
C ILE A 28 -3.59 -4.81 -6.61
N GLY A 29 -2.76 -5.04 -5.58
CA GLY A 29 -3.12 -5.84 -4.41
C GLY A 29 -4.37 -5.32 -3.69
N SER A 30 -4.43 -4.02 -3.38
CA SER A 30 -5.58 -3.37 -2.75
C SER A 30 -6.85 -3.47 -3.61
N THR A 31 -6.73 -3.31 -4.93
CA THR A 31 -7.87 -3.46 -5.85
C THR A 31 -8.40 -4.90 -5.81
N LEU A 32 -7.51 -5.89 -5.91
CA LEU A 32 -7.89 -7.31 -5.86
C LEU A 32 -8.52 -7.69 -4.52
N VAL A 33 -8.02 -7.15 -3.40
CA VAL A 33 -8.64 -7.30 -2.08
C VAL A 33 -10.09 -6.81 -2.08
N LEU A 34 -10.36 -5.62 -2.63
CA LEU A 34 -11.72 -5.08 -2.71
C LEU A 34 -12.62 -5.91 -3.63
N VAL A 35 -12.11 -6.36 -4.77
CA VAL A 35 -12.85 -7.21 -5.72
C VAL A 35 -13.24 -8.54 -5.07
N VAL A 36 -12.29 -9.21 -4.43
CA VAL A 36 -12.55 -10.49 -3.74
C VAL A 36 -13.48 -10.31 -2.55
N LEU A 37 -13.30 -9.23 -1.77
CA LEU A 37 -14.20 -8.91 -0.66
C LEU A 37 -15.64 -8.70 -1.15
N ALA A 38 -15.83 -7.89 -2.20
CA ALA A 38 -17.13 -7.68 -2.81
C ALA A 38 -17.74 -8.99 -3.32
N TYR A 39 -16.95 -9.81 -4.02
CA TYR A 39 -17.39 -11.12 -4.49
C TYR A 39 -17.84 -12.03 -3.34
N ALA A 40 -17.04 -12.14 -2.27
CA ALA A 40 -17.35 -12.98 -1.12
C ALA A 40 -18.65 -12.53 -0.42
N VAL A 41 -18.84 -11.22 -0.26
CA VAL A 41 -20.06 -10.64 0.33
C VAL A 41 -21.28 -10.86 -0.56
N LEU A 42 -21.17 -10.63 -1.87
CA LEU A 42 -22.30 -10.77 -2.81
C LEU A 42 -22.74 -12.23 -2.99
N THR A 43 -21.78 -13.16 -2.98
CA THR A 43 -22.06 -14.60 -3.15
C THR A 43 -22.21 -15.36 -1.84
N GLN A 44 -21.95 -14.71 -0.69
CA GLN A 44 -21.89 -15.31 0.65
C GLN A 44 -20.85 -16.44 0.77
N GLN A 45 -19.88 -16.49 -0.15
CA GLN A 45 -18.82 -17.50 -0.17
C GLN A 45 -17.64 -17.02 0.69
N TRP A 46 -17.76 -17.17 2.00
CA TRP A 46 -16.80 -16.63 2.96
C TRP A 46 -15.38 -17.23 2.88
N LEU A 47 -15.23 -18.42 2.29
CA LEU A 47 -13.92 -19.06 2.11
C LEU A 47 -12.96 -18.20 1.27
N TRP A 48 -13.48 -17.41 0.34
CA TRP A 48 -12.68 -16.48 -0.46
C TRP A 48 -11.98 -15.42 0.37
N LEU A 49 -12.42 -15.19 1.61
CA LEU A 49 -11.78 -14.21 2.48
C LEU A 49 -10.32 -14.56 2.84
N VAL A 50 -9.95 -15.85 2.73
CA VAL A 50 -8.56 -16.30 2.90
C VAL A 50 -7.61 -15.65 1.88
N LEU A 51 -8.11 -15.25 0.70
CA LEU A 51 -7.28 -14.61 -0.32
C LEU A 51 -6.94 -13.14 0.01
N LEU A 52 -7.67 -12.46 0.89
CA LEU A 52 -7.40 -11.05 1.21
C LEU A 52 -5.95 -10.82 1.69
N PRO A 53 -5.45 -11.51 2.73
CA PRO A 53 -4.06 -11.34 3.16
C PRO A 53 -3.06 -11.80 2.09
N ILE A 54 -3.39 -12.84 1.31
CA ILE A 54 -2.49 -13.36 0.27
C ILE A 54 -2.30 -12.33 -0.85
N LEU A 55 -3.39 -11.72 -1.32
CA LEU A 55 -3.36 -10.73 -2.39
C LEU A 55 -2.81 -9.39 -1.90
N GLY A 56 -3.19 -8.95 -0.69
CA GLY A 56 -2.65 -7.73 -0.10
C GLY A 56 -1.14 -7.82 0.11
N TYR A 57 -0.70 -8.77 0.94
CA TYR A 57 0.71 -8.89 1.30
C TYR A 57 1.58 -9.45 0.17
N GLY A 58 1.08 -10.39 -0.63
CA GLY A 58 1.84 -10.98 -1.72
C GLY A 58 2.32 -9.95 -2.74
N PHE A 59 1.40 -9.10 -3.22
CA PHE A 59 1.77 -8.02 -4.16
C PHE A 59 2.62 -6.94 -3.49
N ALA A 60 2.27 -6.52 -2.26
CA ALA A 60 3.01 -5.51 -1.51
C ALA A 60 4.48 -5.93 -1.27
N TRP A 61 4.68 -7.12 -0.73
CA TRP A 61 6.01 -7.64 -0.42
C TRP A 61 6.83 -7.88 -1.67
N PHE A 62 6.22 -8.33 -2.78
CA PHE A 62 6.93 -8.44 -4.04
C PHE A 62 7.46 -7.07 -4.50
N GLY A 63 6.67 -6.00 -4.35
CA GLY A 63 7.12 -4.64 -4.64
C GLY A 63 8.30 -4.21 -3.79
N HIS A 64 8.20 -4.41 -2.47
CA HIS A 64 9.26 -4.06 -1.54
C HIS A 64 10.55 -4.83 -1.79
N PHE A 65 10.49 -6.15 -1.99
CA PHE A 65 11.69 -6.96 -2.10
C PHE A 65 12.37 -6.86 -3.47
N VAL A 66 11.60 -6.68 -4.55
CA VAL A 66 12.14 -6.65 -5.91
C VAL A 66 12.52 -5.24 -6.35
N PHE A 67 11.68 -4.25 -6.06
CA PHE A 67 11.88 -2.88 -6.56
C PHE A 67 12.52 -1.95 -5.53
N GLU A 68 12.00 -1.88 -4.31
CA GLU A 68 12.58 -1.02 -3.27
C GLU A 68 13.83 -1.63 -2.64
N LYS A 69 13.92 -2.96 -2.62
CA LYS A 69 14.95 -3.73 -1.91
C LYS A 69 15.05 -3.39 -0.42
N ASN A 70 13.91 -3.06 0.19
CA ASN A 70 13.79 -2.78 1.63
C ASN A 70 12.92 -3.84 2.33
N LYS A 71 12.88 -3.77 3.66
CA LYS A 71 11.99 -4.61 4.47
C LYS A 71 10.70 -3.82 4.74
N PRO A 72 9.50 -4.38 4.47
CA PRO A 72 8.24 -3.73 4.73
C PRO A 72 8.15 -3.13 6.14
N ALA A 73 7.68 -1.88 6.24
CA ALA A 73 7.45 -1.21 7.51
C ALA A 73 6.43 -1.96 8.40
N THR A 74 5.58 -2.80 7.80
CA THR A 74 4.58 -3.64 8.47
C THR A 74 5.18 -4.51 9.57
N PHE A 75 6.44 -4.93 9.45
CA PHE A 75 7.11 -5.72 10.50
C PHE A 75 7.37 -4.93 11.79
N LYS A 76 7.42 -3.60 11.72
CA LYS A 76 7.62 -2.71 12.88
C LYS A 76 6.34 -1.98 13.28
N TYR A 77 5.52 -1.60 12.29
CA TYR A 77 4.30 -0.81 12.47
C TYR A 77 3.14 -1.42 11.69
N PRO A 78 2.60 -2.58 12.09
CA PRO A 78 1.63 -3.33 11.30
C PRO A 78 0.35 -2.51 11.03
N LEU A 79 -0.23 -1.91 12.07
CA LEU A 79 -1.47 -1.14 11.94
C LEU A 79 -1.27 0.16 11.14
N TYR A 80 -0.16 0.87 11.34
CA TYR A 80 0.11 2.08 10.57
C TYR A 80 0.45 1.77 9.12
N SER A 81 1.11 0.65 8.84
CA SER A 81 1.42 0.25 7.46
C SER A 81 0.14 -0.14 6.71
N LEU A 82 -0.75 -0.89 7.36
CA LEU A 82 -2.08 -1.20 6.79
C LEU A 82 -2.87 0.08 6.52
N LEU A 83 -2.90 1.03 7.46
CA LEU A 83 -3.55 2.33 7.24
C LEU A 83 -2.85 3.11 6.12
N GLY A 84 -1.52 3.05 6.06
CA GLY A 84 -0.69 3.65 5.02
C GLY A 84 -1.05 3.18 3.62
N ASP A 85 -1.25 1.86 3.45
CA ASP A 85 -1.67 1.25 2.18
C ASP A 85 -2.98 1.87 1.68
N TRP A 86 -3.99 1.94 2.55
CA TRP A 86 -5.30 2.50 2.19
C TRP A 86 -5.26 4.01 1.96
N VAL A 87 -4.50 4.77 2.75
CA VAL A 87 -4.34 6.21 2.53
C VAL A 87 -3.61 6.48 1.23
N MET A 88 -2.52 5.75 0.93
CA MET A 88 -1.77 5.89 -0.32
C MET A 88 -2.63 5.50 -1.53
N TYR A 89 -3.38 4.40 -1.45
CA TYR A 89 -4.30 3.96 -2.50
C TYR A 89 -5.43 4.97 -2.73
N GLY A 90 -6.06 5.48 -1.67
CA GLY A 90 -7.10 6.51 -1.78
C GLY A 90 -6.57 7.80 -2.40
N GLN A 91 -5.37 8.24 -2.04
CA GLN A 91 -4.75 9.39 -2.68
C GLN A 91 -4.44 9.16 -4.17
N PHE A 92 -4.05 7.94 -4.54
CA PHE A 92 -3.87 7.58 -5.96
C PHE A 92 -5.19 7.72 -6.73
N LEU A 93 -6.28 7.13 -6.22
CA LEU A 93 -7.61 7.23 -6.85
C LEU A 93 -8.09 8.68 -6.97
N LEU A 94 -7.94 9.49 -5.92
CA LEU A 94 -8.32 10.91 -5.95
C LEU A 94 -7.51 11.70 -6.98
N ARG A 95 -6.22 11.41 -7.12
CA ARG A 95 -5.37 12.04 -8.13
C ARG A 95 -5.74 11.62 -9.56
N LEU A 96 -6.19 10.38 -9.78
CA LEU A 96 -6.70 9.95 -11.09
C LEU A 96 -7.91 10.77 -11.55
N VAL A 97 -8.74 11.24 -10.61
CA VAL A 97 -9.90 12.10 -10.90
C VAL A 97 -9.60 13.60 -10.74
N GLY A 98 -8.31 13.98 -10.71
CA GLY A 98 -7.86 15.38 -10.71
C GLY A 98 -7.82 16.07 -9.34
N ILE A 99 -8.09 15.36 -8.24
CA ILE A 99 -8.10 15.94 -6.89
C ILE A 99 -6.70 15.85 -6.27
N LYS A 100 -6.13 17.00 -5.89
CA LYS A 100 -4.85 17.07 -5.17
C LYS A 100 -5.08 16.82 -3.67
N VAL A 101 -4.41 15.81 -3.14
CA VAL A 101 -4.50 15.42 -1.72
C VAL A 101 -3.15 15.03 -1.14
N GLY A 102 -2.92 15.40 0.12
CA GLY A 102 -1.81 14.91 0.95
C GLY A 102 -0.40 15.10 0.38
N PRO A 103 0.62 14.59 1.10
CA PRO A 103 1.97 14.53 0.56
C PRO A 103 2.02 13.56 -0.63
N THR A 104 2.77 13.91 -1.65
CA THR A 104 3.07 13.02 -2.77
C THR A 104 4.23 12.10 -2.43
N PRO A 105 4.20 10.83 -2.87
CA PRO A 105 5.38 9.97 -2.81
C PRO A 105 6.56 10.64 -3.51
N PRO A 106 7.80 10.42 -3.04
CA PRO A 106 8.98 10.93 -3.71
C PRO A 106 9.08 10.40 -5.14
N ALA A 107 9.74 11.19 -6.00
CA ALA A 107 9.98 10.79 -7.38
C ALA A 107 11.04 9.67 -7.42
N ALA A 108 10.78 8.62 -8.19
CA ALA A 108 11.57 7.38 -8.21
C ALA A 108 13.02 7.58 -8.70
N ASP A 109 13.31 8.70 -9.36
CA ASP A 109 14.61 9.10 -9.91
C ASP A 109 15.56 9.75 -8.89
N LYS A 110 15.07 10.13 -7.70
CA LYS A 110 15.87 10.87 -6.70
C LYS A 110 16.49 10.02 -5.60
N VAL A 111 16.38 8.69 -5.67
CA VAL A 111 16.86 7.78 -4.61
C VAL A 111 17.99 6.84 -5.09
N ALA A 112 18.39 6.96 -6.37
CA ALA A 112 19.48 6.16 -6.95
C ALA A 112 20.84 6.89 -6.98
N SER A 113 21.08 7.83 -6.05
CA SER A 113 22.36 8.53 -5.88
C SER A 113 23.04 8.14 -4.58
#